data_AF-A0A957R6U8-F1
#
_entry.id   AF-A0A957R6U8-F1
#
_cell.length_a   1.000
_cell.length_b   1.000
_cell.length_c   1.000
_cell.angle_alpha   90.00
_cell.angle_beta   90.00
_cell.angle_gamma   90.00
#
_symmetry.space_group_name_H-M   'P 1'
#
loop_
_entity.id
_entity.type
_entity.pdbx_description
1 polymer ?
#
loop_
_entity_poly.entity_id
_entity_poly.type
_entity_poly.pdbx_seq_one_letter_code
_entity_poly.pdbx_strand_id
1 'polypeptide(L)' 'MKDPQTTRERILDAALNIFSSKGYYDTKLDEVADESGTSKGSIYFHFPNKE' A
#
# COMPACT_ATOMS: atom_id res chain seq x y z
N MET A 1 -8.22 0.22 -23.44
CA MET A 1 -7.23 1.05 -22.70
C MET A 1 -7.27 0.57 -21.26
N LYS A 2 -6.12 0.27 -20.63
CA LYS A 2 -6.09 0.11 -19.17
C LYS A 2 -6.27 1.51 -18.58
N ASP A 3 -7.28 1.70 -17.74
CA ASP A 3 -7.39 2.91 -16.93
C ASP A 3 -6.11 3.05 -16.10
N PRO A 4 -5.46 4.23 -16.01
CA PRO A 4 -4.30 4.41 -15.15
C PRO A 4 -4.68 4.04 -13.70
N GLN A 5 -3.94 3.09 -13.11
CA GLN A 5 -4.15 2.68 -11.73
C GLN A 5 -4.04 3.89 -10.79
N THR A 6 -5.06 4.04 -9.95
CA THR A 6 -5.09 5.09 -8.93
C THR A 6 -4.02 4.84 -7.87
N THR A 7 -3.59 5.90 -7.17
CA THR A 7 -2.68 5.74 -6.02
C THR A 7 -3.25 4.81 -4.96
N ARG A 8 -4.58 4.82 -4.76
CA ARG A 8 -5.26 3.91 -3.84
C ARG A 8 -5.10 2.45 -4.25
N GLU A 9 -5.27 2.13 -5.54
CA GLU A 9 -5.08 0.77 -6.06
C GLU A 9 -3.63 0.31 -5.92
N ARG A 10 -2.66 1.17 -6.27
CA ARG A 10 -1.23 0.86 -6.09
C ARG A 10 -0.89 0.53 -4.63
N ILE A 11 -1.46 1.25 -3.67
CA ILE A 11 -1.27 0.98 -2.24
C ILE A 11 -1.88 -0.38 -1.85
N LEU A 12 -3.06 -0.73 -2.35
CA LEU A 12 -3.71 -2.01 -2.06
C LEU A 12 -2.95 -3.19 -2.66
N ASP A 13 -2.49 -3.08 -3.90
CA ASP A 13 -1.69 -4.11 -4.57
C ASP A 13 -0.38 -4.35 -3.82
N ALA A 14 0.32 -3.27 -3.44
CA ALA A 14 1.54 -3.35 -2.63
C ALA A 14 1.29 -4.00 -1.27
N ALA A 15 0.25 -3.58 -0.55
CA ALA A 15 -0.10 -4.16 0.74
C ALA A 15 -0.43 -5.65 0.61
N LEU A 16 -1.21 -6.04 -0.40
CA LEU A 16 -1.56 -7.44 -0.66
C LEU A 16 -0.32 -8.30 -0.95
N ASN A 17 0.60 -7.81 -1.78
CA ASN A 17 1.84 -8.52 -2.10
C ASN A 17 2.68 -8.76 -0.84
N ILE A 18 2.86 -7.73 -0.01
CA ILE A 18 3.69 -7.82 1.19
C ILE A 18 3.01 -8.68 2.26
N PHE A 19 1.70 -8.51 2.48
CA PHE A 19 0.94 -9.35 3.40
C PHE A 19 1.00 -10.82 3.02
N SER A 20 0.93 -11.14 1.72
CA SER A 20 1.03 -12.52 1.23
C SER A 20 2.41 -13.12 1.46
N SER A 21 3.47 -12.30 1.51
CA SER A 21 4.84 -12.78 1.69
C SER A 21 5.25 -13.01 3.15
N LYS A 22 4.75 -12.20 4.10
CA LYS A 22 5.21 -12.25 5.50
C LYS A 22 4.14 -12.01 6.56
N GLY A 23 2.88 -11.88 6.17
CA GLY A 23 1.76 -11.67 7.07
C GLY A 23 1.53 -10.22 7.48
N TYR A 24 0.37 -9.98 8.07
CA TYR A 24 -0.12 -8.63 8.41
C TYR A 24 0.72 -7.93 9.48
N TYR A 25 1.06 -8.64 10.56
CA TYR A 25 1.75 -8.06 11.72
C TYR A 25 3.19 -7.66 11.42
N ASP A 26 3.87 -8.40 10.55
CA ASP A 26 5.26 -8.11 10.17
C ASP A 26 5.39 -7.07 9.04
N THR A 27 4.27 -6.55 8.54
CA THR A 27 4.24 -5.57 7.45
C THR A 27 4.27 -4.12 7.96
N LYS A 28 5.30 -3.39 7.54
CA LYS A 28 5.51 -1.98 7.88
C LYS A 28 4.96 -1.08 6.78
N LEU A 29 4.46 0.09 7.17
CA LEU A 29 3.96 1.09 6.23
C LEU A 29 5.03 1.67 5.31
N ASP A 30 6.31 1.65 5.71
CA ASP A 30 7.44 2.02 4.83
C ASP A 30 7.50 1.10 3.61
N GLU A 31 7.41 -0.21 3.82
CA GLU A 31 7.54 -1.19 2.74
C GLU A 31 6.38 -1.07 1.75
N VAL A 32 5.16 -0.80 2.25
CA VAL A 32 4.01 -0.54 1.40
C VAL A 32 4.19 0.76 0.60
N ALA A 33 4.79 1.80 1.20
CA ALA A 33 5.05 3.06 0.50
C ALA A 33 6.07 2.87 -0.63
N ASP A 34 7.16 2.16 -0.34
CA ASP A 34 8.22 1.85 -1.29
C ASP A 34 7.68 1.01 -2.47
N GLU A 35 6.97 -0.08 -2.17
CA GLU A 35 6.42 -1.00 -3.19
C GLU A 35 5.32 -0.32 -4.04
N SER A 36 4.49 0.54 -3.46
CA SER A 36 3.43 1.24 -4.22
C SER A 36 3.93 2.47 -5.00
N GLY A 37 5.20 2.86 -4.83
CA GLY A 37 5.77 4.06 -5.42
C GLY A 37 5.04 5.32 -4.95
N THR A 38 4.75 5.41 -3.65
CA THR A 38 4.09 6.55 -3.01
C THR A 38 4.79 6.93 -1.70
N SER A 39 4.20 7.84 -0.92
CA SER A 39 4.69 8.20 0.40
C SER A 39 3.80 7.67 1.52
N LYS A 40 4.36 7.49 2.72
CA LYS A 40 3.57 7.23 3.94
C LYS A 40 2.45 8.24 4.15
N GLY A 41 2.69 9.53 3.86
CA GLY A 41 1.66 10.57 3.96
C GLY A 41 0.50 10.34 3.00
N SER A 42 0.78 9.89 1.77
CA SER A 42 -0.26 9.49 0.82
C SER A 42 -1.03 8.24 1.27
N ILE A 43 -0.36 7.30 1.93
CA ILE A 43 -1.03 6.16 2.56
C ILE A 43 -1.98 6.63 3.66
N TYR A 44 -1.52 7.46 4.61
CA TYR A 44 -2.38 8.01 5.66
C TYR A 44 -3.54 8.86 5.12
N PHE A 45 -3.36 9.52 3.98
CA PHE A 45 -4.43 10.25 3.31
C PHE A 45 -5.53 9.32 2.77
N HIS A 46 -5.15 8.18 2.16
CA HIS A 46 -6.11 7.22 1.61
C HIS A 46 -6.65 6.21 2.63
N PHE A 47 -5.86 5.91 3.66
CA PHE A 47 -6.10 4.92 4.69
C PHE A 47 -5.71 5.53 6.05
N PRO A 48 -6.56 6.41 6.61
CA PRO A 48 -6.27 7.13 7.85
C PRO A 48 -6.16 6.21 9.09
N ASN A 49 -6.68 5.00 8.99
CA ASN A 49 -6.69 3.98 10.02
C ASN A 49 -6.26 2.65 9.41
N LYS A 50 -5.48 1.90 10.19
CA LYS A 50 -4.99 0.56 9.85
C LYS A 50 -5.96 -0.55 10.30
N GLU A 51 -7.14 -0.17 10.79
CA GLU A 51 -8.22 -1.09 11.20
C GLU A 51 -9.29 -1.24 10.11
#